data_AF-A0A453BHD6-F1
#
_entry.id   AF-A0A453BHD6-F1
#
_cell.length_a   1.000
_cell.length_b   1.000
_cell.length_c   1.000
_cell.angle_alpha   90.00
_cell.angle_beta   90.00
_cell.angle_gamma   90.00
#
_symmetry.space_group_name_H-M   'P 1'
#
loop_
_entity.id
_entity.type
_entity.pdbx_description
1 polymer ?
#
loop_
_entity_poly.entity_id
_entity_poly.type
_entity_poly.pdbx_seq_one_letter_code
_entity_poly.pdbx_strand_id
1 'polypeptide(L)'
;QIKFVIDERLRGKGYKRKDVLCKLKSLLSDDEALGYAEYVIKWEQIPIDKRSHLMRERQEHFQKQRIENSMGSSEPTPKQISYLRSLGCTITPTSRLHASNLIEKYKSL
;
A
#
# COMPACT_ATOMS: atom_id res chain seq x y z
N GLN A 1 16.69 -16.84 19.30
CA GLN A 1 17.39 -18.04 18.77
C GLN A 1 18.58 -17.70 17.86
N ILE A 2 18.44 -16.82 16.85
CA ILE A 2 19.53 -16.49 15.90
C ILE A 2 20.65 -15.61 16.49
N LYS A 3 20.32 -14.57 17.28
CA LYS A 3 21.34 -13.71 17.94
C LYS A 3 22.29 -14.50 18.84
N PHE A 4 21.76 -15.47 19.58
CA PHE A 4 22.54 -16.37 20.43
C PHE A 4 23.57 -17.18 19.64
N VAL A 5 23.18 -17.73 18.48
CA VAL A 5 24.09 -18.48 17.59
C VAL A 5 25.19 -17.58 17.01
N ILE A 6 24.87 -16.33 16.72
CA ILE A 6 25.85 -15.33 16.27
C ILE A 6 26.85 -15.01 17.40
N ASP A 7 26.36 -14.86 18.63
CA ASP A 7 27.19 -14.56 19.81
C ASP A 7 28.15 -15.70 20.17
N GLU A 8 27.70 -16.96 20.08
CA GLU A 8 28.55 -18.14 20.21
C GLU A 8 29.69 -18.14 19.16
N ARG A 9 29.38 -17.82 17.90
CA ARG A 9 30.38 -17.78 16.82
C ARG A 9 31.34 -16.60 16.94
N LEU A 10 30.89 -15.46 17.49
CA LEU A 10 31.74 -14.31 17.78
C LEU A 10 32.73 -14.60 18.92
N ARG A 11 32.32 -15.38 19.93
CA ARG A 11 33.19 -15.87 21.03
C ARG A 11 34.24 -16.87 20.54
N GLY A 12 33.94 -17.66 19.51
CA GLY A 12 34.90 -18.58 18.90
C GLY A 12 36.14 -17.88 18.32
N LYS A 13 37.33 -18.46 18.51
CA LYS A 13 38.59 -17.93 17.97
C LYS A 13 38.82 -18.27 16.48
N GLY A 14 38.09 -19.23 15.93
CA GLY A 14 38.31 -19.76 14.57
C GLY A 14 37.57 -19.03 13.44
N TYR A 15 36.65 -18.12 13.76
CA TYR A 15 35.85 -17.45 12.73
C TYR A 15 36.50 -16.14 12.27
N LYS A 16 36.83 -16.07 10.98
CA LYS A 16 37.64 -14.97 10.39
C LYS A 16 36.86 -13.70 10.05
N ARG A 17 35.53 -13.77 9.84
CA ARG A 17 34.69 -12.64 9.37
C ARG A 17 33.77 -12.07 10.45
N LYS A 18 34.34 -11.78 11.63
CA LYS A 18 33.57 -11.34 12.81
C LYS A 18 32.80 -10.04 12.55
N ASP A 19 33.36 -9.16 11.73
CA ASP A 19 32.74 -7.92 11.25
C ASP A 19 31.38 -8.16 10.56
N VAL A 20 31.28 -9.19 9.70
CA VAL A 20 30.03 -9.57 9.03
C VAL A 20 28.99 -10.05 10.03
N LEU A 21 29.41 -10.81 11.04
CA LEU A 21 28.52 -11.27 12.11
C LEU A 21 28.04 -10.12 12.99
N CYS A 22 28.89 -9.13 13.29
CA CYS A 22 28.50 -7.93 14.02
C CYS A 22 27.46 -7.10 13.24
N LYS A 23 27.68 -6.88 11.93
CA LYS A 23 26.71 -6.20 11.06
C LYS A 23 25.39 -6.96 10.96
N LEU A 24 25.45 -8.28 10.80
CA LEU A 24 24.25 -9.11 10.78
C LEU A 24 23.50 -9.03 12.11
N LYS A 25 24.20 -9.07 13.25
CA LYS A 25 23.61 -8.96 14.58
C LYS A 25 22.93 -7.60 14.80
N SER A 26 23.51 -6.50 14.31
CA SER A 26 22.91 -5.17 14.41
C SER A 26 21.66 -5.06 13.54
N LEU A 27 21.68 -5.61 12.31
CA LEU A 27 20.51 -5.63 11.42
C LEU A 27 19.37 -6.51 11.96
N LEU A 28 19.70 -7.60 12.66
CA LEU A 28 18.71 -8.44 13.36
C LEU A 28 18.19 -7.82 14.65
N SER A 29 18.71 -6.67 15.06
CA SER A 29 18.23 -5.91 16.23
C SER A 29 17.34 -4.74 15.86
N ASP A 30 17.07 -4.58 14.57
CA ASP A 30 16.06 -3.66 14.10
C ASP A 30 14.66 -4.21 14.44
N ASP A 31 13.94 -3.49 15.29
CA ASP A 31 12.57 -3.84 15.69
C ASP A 31 11.65 -3.91 14.46
N GLU A 32 11.97 -3.19 13.39
CA GLU A 32 11.26 -3.27 12.11
C GLU A 32 11.46 -4.62 11.42
N ALA A 33 12.68 -5.16 11.44
CA ALA A 33 12.98 -6.47 10.87
C ALA A 33 12.32 -7.61 11.67
N LEU A 34 12.27 -7.48 13.00
CA LEU A 34 11.55 -8.42 13.86
C LEU A 34 10.04 -8.35 13.61
N GLY A 35 9.47 -7.15 13.57
CA GLY A 35 8.05 -6.94 13.28
C GLY A 35 7.65 -7.48 11.91
N TYR A 36 8.49 -7.30 10.89
CA TYR A 36 8.28 -7.87 9.57
C TYR A 36 8.32 -9.40 9.58
N ALA A 37 9.29 -10.01 10.28
CA ALA A 37 9.37 -11.46 10.40
C ALA A 37 8.13 -12.05 11.10
N GLU A 38 7.67 -11.42 12.18
CA GLU A 38 6.43 -11.82 12.86
C GLU A 38 5.21 -11.66 11.97
N TYR A 39 5.14 -10.58 11.19
CA TYR A 39 4.08 -10.37 10.20
C TYR A 39 4.06 -11.49 9.15
N VAL A 40 5.22 -11.86 8.58
CA VAL A 40 5.33 -12.95 7.60
C VAL A 40 4.88 -14.28 8.20
N ILE A 41 5.31 -14.61 9.41
CA ILE A 41 4.90 -15.84 10.10
C ILE A 41 3.39 -15.86 10.33
N LYS A 42 2.82 -14.76 10.83
CA LYS A 42 1.36 -14.63 11.00
C LYS A 42 0.63 -14.79 9.67
N TRP A 43 1.16 -14.21 8.59
CA TRP A 43 0.61 -14.34 7.24
C TRP A 43 0.64 -15.79 6.74
N GLU A 44 1.75 -16.51 6.94
CA GLU A 44 1.93 -17.93 6.61
C GLU A 44 1.09 -18.91 7.45
N GLN A 45 0.50 -18.45 8.55
CA GLN A 45 -0.43 -19.24 9.34
C GLN A 45 -1.89 -19.11 8.88
N ILE A 46 -2.22 -18.10 8.06
CA ILE A 46 -3.59 -17.90 7.56
C ILE A 46 -3.94 -19.01 6.55
N PRO A 47 -5.10 -19.69 6.64
CA PRO A 47 -5.52 -20.66 5.64
C PRO A 47 -5.59 -20.05 4.22
N ILE A 48 -5.31 -20.86 3.19
CA ILE A 48 -5.18 -20.37 1.82
C ILE A 48 -6.45 -19.67 1.31
N ASP A 49 -7.63 -20.19 1.67
CA ASP A 49 -8.91 -19.60 1.28
C ASP A 49 -9.05 -18.19 1.87
N LYS A 50 -8.72 -18.04 3.16
CA LYS A 50 -8.75 -16.74 3.84
C LYS A 50 -7.69 -15.77 3.30
N ARG A 51 -6.50 -16.25 2.93
CA ARG A 51 -5.50 -15.40 2.23
C ARG A 51 -6.03 -14.91 0.89
N SER A 52 -6.72 -15.76 0.13
CA SER A 52 -7.27 -15.38 -1.18
C SER A 52 -8.32 -14.27 -1.06
N HIS A 53 -9.16 -14.31 -0.03
CA HIS A 53 -10.13 -13.26 0.28
C HIS A 53 -9.42 -11.95 0.65
N LEU A 54 -8.48 -11.98 1.60
CA LEU A 54 -7.74 -10.79 2.02
C LEU A 54 -6.94 -10.15 0.87
N MET A 55 -6.35 -10.96 -0.01
CA MET A 55 -5.64 -10.48 -1.19
C MET A 55 -6.57 -9.80 -2.18
N ARG A 56 -7.78 -10.35 -2.37
CA ARG A 56 -8.81 -9.77 -3.23
C ARG A 56 -9.30 -8.43 -2.71
N GLU A 57 -9.66 -8.35 -1.43
CA GLU A 57 -10.09 -7.09 -0.79
C GLU A 57 -9.02 -6.01 -0.90
N ARG A 58 -7.75 -6.39 -0.65
CA ARG A 58 -6.62 -5.48 -0.79
C ARG A 58 -6.44 -5.00 -2.23
N GLN A 59 -6.57 -5.91 -3.20
CA GLN A 59 -6.48 -5.57 -4.62
C GLN A 59 -7.60 -4.62 -5.05
N GLU A 60 -8.83 -4.88 -4.62
CA GLU A 60 -9.99 -4.02 -4.89
C GLU A 60 -9.80 -2.62 -4.30
N HIS A 61 -9.29 -2.52 -3.07
CA HIS A 61 -8.97 -1.25 -2.42
C HIS A 61 -7.96 -0.45 -3.25
N PHE A 62 -6.83 -1.05 -3.63
CA PHE A 62 -5.82 -0.36 -4.42
C PHE A 62 -6.29 -0.04 -5.85
N GLN A 63 -7.17 -0.85 -6.43
CA GLN A 63 -7.79 -0.53 -7.71
C GLN A 63 -8.70 0.69 -7.62
N LYS A 64 -9.57 0.75 -6.60
CA LYS A 64 -10.43 1.92 -6.35
C LYS A 64 -9.59 3.18 -6.17
N GLN A 65 -8.59 3.12 -5.30
CA GLN A 65 -7.69 4.24 -5.04
C GLN A 65 -6.94 4.69 -6.30
N ARG A 66 -6.50 3.76 -7.15
CA ARG A 66 -5.87 4.09 -8.43
C ARG A 66 -6.81 4.79 -9.39
N ILE A 67 -8.06 4.33 -9.49
CA ILE A 67 -9.08 4.95 -10.35
C ILE A 67 -9.38 6.37 -9.86
N GLU A 68 -9.62 6.53 -8.55
CA GLU A 68 -9.88 7.83 -7.93
C GLU A 68 -8.72 8.80 -8.14
N ASN A 69 -7.49 8.37 -7.90
CA ASN A 69 -6.30 9.20 -8.12
C ASN A 69 -6.17 9.62 -9.60
N SER A 70 -6.42 8.69 -10.53
CA SER A 70 -6.37 8.98 -11.97
C SER A 70 -7.46 9.96 -12.39
N MET A 71 -8.68 9.81 -11.86
CA MET A 71 -9.79 10.72 -12.14
C MET A 71 -9.59 12.09 -11.50
N GLY A 72 -8.96 12.15 -10.32
CA GLY A 72 -8.67 13.37 -9.59
C GLY A 72 -7.56 14.21 -10.22
N SER A 73 -6.58 13.57 -10.86
CA SER A 73 -5.44 14.25 -11.51
C SER A 73 -5.68 14.62 -12.98
N SER A 74 -6.70 14.06 -13.60
CA SER A 74 -6.97 14.28 -15.03
C SER A 74 -7.97 15.38 -15.29
N GLU A 75 -7.77 16.12 -16.38
CA GLU A 75 -8.71 17.15 -16.83
C GLU A 75 -10.10 16.59 -17.14
N PRO A 76 -11.17 17.35 -16.84
CA PRO A 76 -12.54 16.97 -17.17
C PRO A 76 -12.72 16.70 -18.66
N THR A 77 -13.47 15.64 -19.00
CA THR A 77 -13.72 15.35 -20.42
C THR A 77 -14.69 16.36 -21.04
N PRO A 78 -14.58 16.63 -22.36
CA PRO A 78 -15.53 17.52 -23.05
C PRO A 78 -16.99 17.10 -22.89
N LYS A 79 -17.26 15.78 -22.84
CA LYS A 79 -18.61 15.23 -22.59
C LYS A 79 -19.13 15.60 -21.21
N GLN A 80 -18.32 15.45 -20.16
CA GLN A 80 -18.71 15.84 -18.80
C GLN A 80 -18.98 17.35 -18.70
N ILE A 81 -18.14 18.18 -19.31
CA ILE A 81 -18.31 19.64 -19.32
C ILE A 81 -19.60 20.04 -20.07
N SER A 82 -19.86 19.43 -21.23
CA SER A 82 -21.09 19.70 -22.00
C SER A 82 -22.33 19.31 -21.21
N TYR A 83 -22.27 18.17 -20.51
CA TYR A 83 -23.41 17.67 -19.75
C TYR A 83 -23.69 18.54 -18.51
N LEU A 84 -22.65 18.96 -17.79
CA LEU A 84 -22.78 19.94 -16.69
C LEU A 84 -23.43 21.24 -17.17
N ARG A 85 -23.03 21.75 -18.34
CA ARG A 85 -23.66 22.93 -18.94
C ARG A 85 -25.16 22.71 -19.21
N SER A 86 -25.55 21.53 -19.71
CA SER A 86 -26.98 21.22 -19.91
C SER A 86 -27.79 21.12 -18.62
N LEU A 87 -27.13 20.79 -17.49
CA LEU A 87 -27.74 20.78 -16.16
C LEU A 87 -27.81 22.17 -15.52
N GLY A 88 -27.39 23.23 -16.23
CA GLY A 88 -27.32 24.58 -15.67
C GLY A 88 -26.18 24.79 -14.67
N CYS A 89 -25.18 23.90 -14.65
CA CYS A 89 -24.03 24.06 -13.77
C CYS A 89 -23.13 25.22 -14.26
N THR A 90 -22.89 26.18 -13.37
CA THR A 90 -22.01 27.33 -13.60
C THR A 90 -20.58 27.10 -13.09
N ILE A 91 -20.34 25.99 -12.39
CA ILE A 91 -19.04 25.64 -11.82
C ILE A 91 -18.20 24.93 -12.89
N THR A 92 -17.03 25.47 -13.19
CA THR A 92 -16.05 24.80 -14.07
C THR A 92 -15.34 23.69 -13.27
N PRO A 93 -15.49 22.41 -13.67
CA PRO A 93 -14.82 21.33 -12.98
C PRO A 93 -13.30 21.42 -13.14
N THR A 94 -12.57 21.08 -12.08
CA THR A 94 -11.10 21.09 -12.06
C THR A 94 -10.48 19.73 -12.39
N SER A 95 -11.25 18.65 -12.29
CA SER A 95 -10.83 17.28 -12.64
C SER A 95 -12.01 16.42 -13.09
N ARG A 96 -11.74 15.25 -13.69
CA ARG A 96 -12.80 14.28 -14.05
C ARG A 96 -13.60 13.82 -12.83
N LEU A 97 -12.94 13.66 -11.69
CA LEU A 97 -13.60 13.32 -10.44
C LEU A 97 -14.51 14.46 -9.97
N HIS A 98 -14.01 15.69 -9.98
CA HIS A 98 -14.81 16.86 -9.63
C HIS A 98 -16.02 17.03 -10.56
N ALA A 99 -15.84 16.84 -11.87
CA ALA A 99 -16.94 16.88 -12.83
C ALA A 99 -18.02 15.82 -12.54
N SER A 100 -17.61 14.60 -12.19
CA SER A 100 -18.54 13.51 -11.87
C SER A 100 -19.36 13.83 -10.61
N ASN A 101 -18.70 14.32 -9.56
CA ASN A 101 -19.37 14.72 -8.32
C ASN A 101 -20.35 15.88 -8.53
N LEU A 102 -20.02 16.84 -9.40
CA LEU A 102 -20.94 17.93 -9.76
C LEU A 102 -22.16 17.39 -10.51
N ILE A 103 -21.98 16.44 -11.43
CA ILE A 103 -23.10 15.84 -12.17
C ILE A 103 -24.07 15.16 -11.20
N GLU A 104 -23.57 14.36 -10.25
CA GLU A 104 -24.43 13.70 -9.27
C GLU A 104 -25.22 14.69 -8.42
N LYS A 105 -24.56 15.75 -7.93
CA LYS A 105 -25.23 16.82 -7.16
C LYS A 105 -26.34 17.51 -7.95
N TYR A 106 -26.09 17.84 -9.22
CA TYR A 106 -27.08 18.54 -10.06
C TYR A 106 -28.21 17.63 -10.54
N LYS A 107 -28.02 16.31 -10.58
CA LYS A 107 -29.09 15.34 -10.87
C LYS A 107 -30.04 15.12 -9.69
N SER A 108 -29.57 15.34 -8.47
CA SER A 108 -30.36 15.17 -7.25
C SER A 108 -31.17 16.41 -6.83
N LEU A 109 -31.07 17.50 -7.59
CA LEU A 109 -31.84 18.74 -7.43
C LEU A 109 -33.14 18.65 -8.26
#